data_AF-A0A8X8DH04-F1
#
_entry.id   AF-A0A8X8DH04-F1
#
_cell.length_a   1.000
_cell.length_b   1.000
_cell.length_c   1.000
_cell.angle_alpha   90.00
_cell.angle_beta   90.00
_cell.angle_gamma   90.00
#
_symmetry.space_group_name_H-M   'P 1'
#
loop_
_entity.id
_entity.type
_entity.pdbx_description
1 polymer ?
#
loop_
_entity_poly.entity_id
_entity_poly.type
_entity_poly.pdbx_seq_one_letter_code
_entity_poly.pdbx_strand_id
1 'polypeptide(L)'
;MGNREGQELITSGDGDGEITRRPRGRPAGSKNKPKPPIIITRDSANALRTHLMEVADGCDIVESVATFARRRQRGVCIMSGTGTVTNVTLRQPASPGAIVTLHGRFEILSLAGSFLPPPAPPAATGLTIYLAGGQGQVVGGSVVGTLTASGPVVIMAASFSNAAYERLPLEEEDPQMPMQGGGMGSPGGVGQQQQQPQQHQVMAEQNAQLFHGLPPNLLNSIQLPAEAYWATGRPPY
;
A
#
# COMPACT_ATOMS: atom_id res chain seq x y z
N MET A 1 -58.98 91.75 28.28
CA MET A 1 -60.18 92.21 27.54
C MET A 1 -60.01 91.76 26.10
N GLY A 2 -60.79 90.88 25.47
CA GLY A 2 -61.95 90.07 25.83
C GLY A 2 -62.34 89.19 24.62
N ASN A 3 -62.94 88.01 24.89
CA ASN A 3 -63.96 87.23 24.15
C ASN A 3 -63.70 86.75 22.68
N ARG A 4 -63.77 85.42 22.39
CA ARG A 4 -64.93 84.57 21.94
C ARG A 4 -65.54 85.03 20.59
N GLU A 5 -65.97 84.24 19.59
CA GLU A 5 -66.24 82.79 19.35
C GLU A 5 -66.63 82.63 17.83
N GLY A 6 -66.46 81.42 17.25
CA GLY A 6 -67.25 80.84 16.11
C GLY A 6 -67.08 81.42 14.68
N GLN A 7 -67.30 80.72 13.55
CA GLN A 7 -67.62 79.32 13.21
C GLN A 7 -67.56 79.18 11.66
N GLU A 8 -67.02 78.04 11.18
CA GLU A 8 -67.21 77.31 9.90
C GLU A 8 -67.14 77.98 8.51
N LEU A 9 -66.29 77.44 7.61
CA LEU A 9 -66.73 76.75 6.38
C LEU A 9 -65.58 75.95 5.70
N ILE A 10 -65.79 74.64 5.62
CA ILE A 10 -65.29 73.63 4.65
C ILE A 10 -64.63 74.12 3.34
N THR A 11 -63.42 73.60 3.07
CA THR A 11 -63.00 73.20 1.70
C THR A 11 -62.12 71.94 1.75
N SER A 12 -62.57 70.96 0.98
CA SER A 12 -61.96 69.68 0.60
C SER A 12 -60.66 69.80 -0.21
N GLY A 13 -59.75 68.83 -0.03
CA GLY A 13 -58.59 68.55 -0.88
C GLY A 13 -57.58 67.71 -0.11
N ASP A 14 -57.67 66.38 -0.16
CA ASP A 14 -57.04 65.47 -1.15
C ASP A 14 -55.54 65.25 -0.89
N GLY A 15 -55.15 63.98 -0.68
CA GLY A 15 -53.76 63.53 -0.77
C GLY A 15 -53.06 63.02 0.50
N ASP A 16 -53.71 62.28 1.40
CA ASP A 16 -52.97 61.36 2.29
C ASP A 16 -53.20 59.92 1.85
N GLY A 17 -52.18 59.35 1.24
CA GLY A 17 -52.23 58.04 0.61
C GLY A 17 -50.88 57.63 0.04
N GLU A 18 -49.78 58.04 0.68
CA GLU A 18 -48.48 57.45 0.39
C GLU A 18 -48.49 56.02 0.96
N ILE A 19 -49.01 55.07 0.17
CA ILE A 19 -48.86 53.64 0.45
C ILE A 19 -47.38 53.33 0.33
N THR A 20 -46.67 53.50 1.45
CA THR A 20 -45.28 53.11 1.63
C THR A 20 -45.24 51.59 1.42
N ARG A 21 -44.83 51.17 0.22
CA ARG A 21 -44.61 49.75 -0.06
C ARG A 21 -43.52 49.28 0.88
N ARG A 22 -43.91 48.62 1.98
CA ARG A 22 -42.96 47.94 2.86
C ARG A 22 -42.16 47.00 1.96
N PRO A 23 -40.83 47.16 1.87
CA PRO A 23 -40.02 46.26 1.05
C PRO A 23 -40.23 44.84 1.59
N ARG A 24 -40.91 43.99 0.82
CA ARG A 24 -40.91 42.55 1.05
C ARG A 24 -39.49 42.09 0.80
N GLY A 25 -38.73 42.04 1.88
CA GLY A 25 -37.33 41.69 1.90
C GLY A 25 -36.92 41.41 3.34
N ARG A 26 -35.93 40.54 3.47
CA ARG A 26 -35.35 40.11 4.75
C ARG A 26 -35.09 41.33 5.66
N PRO A 27 -35.38 41.28 6.97
CA PRO A 27 -35.26 42.42 7.87
C PRO A 27 -33.94 43.18 7.70
N ALA A 28 -34.00 44.51 7.74
CA ALA A 28 -32.81 45.37 7.74
C ALA A 28 -31.94 44.97 8.95
N GLY A 29 -30.73 44.48 8.68
CA GLY A 29 -29.85 43.89 9.70
C GLY A 29 -29.60 42.39 9.55
N SER A 30 -30.21 41.74 8.56
CA SER A 30 -29.88 40.35 8.21
C SER A 30 -28.54 40.24 7.46
N LYS A 31 -27.47 40.69 8.11
CA LYS A 31 -26.12 40.36 7.70
C LYS A 31 -26.02 38.84 7.82
N ASN A 32 -25.88 38.14 6.69
CA ASN A 32 -25.32 36.79 6.71
C ASN A 32 -23.95 36.94 7.36
N LYS A 33 -23.88 36.77 8.69
CA LYS A 33 -22.60 36.59 9.35
C LYS A 33 -21.97 35.42 8.61
N PRO A 34 -20.79 35.59 7.99
CA PRO A 34 -20.07 34.47 7.41
C PRO A 34 -20.05 33.41 8.51
N LYS A 35 -20.51 32.18 8.20
CA LYS A 35 -20.36 31.09 9.15
C LYS A 35 -18.89 31.09 9.55
N PRO A 36 -18.56 31.15 10.85
CA PRO A 36 -17.17 31.15 11.25
C PRO A 36 -16.49 29.95 10.59
N PRO A 37 -15.30 30.12 10.00
CA PRO A 37 -14.62 29.01 9.34
C PRO A 37 -14.52 27.88 10.36
N ILE A 38 -14.94 26.68 9.97
CA ILE A 38 -14.74 25.49 10.78
C ILE A 38 -13.23 25.22 10.74
N ILE A 39 -12.51 25.74 11.73
CA ILE A 39 -11.10 25.41 11.90
C ILE A 39 -11.07 24.03 12.54
N ILE A 40 -10.77 23.01 11.74
CA ILE A 40 -10.51 21.66 12.24
C ILE A 40 -9.14 21.71 12.95
N THR A 41 -9.13 22.08 14.23
CA THR A 41 -7.92 22.16 15.06
C THR A 41 -7.50 20.82 15.66
N ARG A 42 -8.30 19.76 15.44
CA ARG A 42 -8.03 18.42 15.95
C ARG A 42 -7.59 17.52 14.81
N ASP A 43 -6.43 16.89 14.97
CA ASP A 43 -6.06 15.73 14.15
C ASP A 43 -7.23 14.74 14.19
N SER A 44 -7.82 14.46 13.03
CA SER A 44 -8.87 13.45 12.96
C SER A 44 -8.27 12.08 13.31
N ALA A 45 -9.06 11.18 13.90
CA ALA A 45 -8.60 9.81 14.18
C ALA A 45 -8.12 9.07 12.91
N ASN A 46 -8.51 9.56 11.74
CA ASN A 46 -8.17 9.05 10.42
C ASN A 46 -6.98 9.79 9.77
N ALA A 47 -6.39 10.78 10.44
CA ALA A 47 -5.24 11.51 9.91
C ALA A 47 -4.00 10.59 9.88
N LEU A 48 -3.36 10.54 8.71
CA LEU A 48 -2.07 9.91 8.54
C LEU A 48 -0.98 10.85 9.06
N ARG A 49 -0.09 10.30 9.88
CA ARG A 49 1.11 11.01 10.32
C ARG A 49 2.32 10.41 9.64
N THR A 50 3.04 11.23 8.90
CA THR A 50 4.33 10.85 8.29
C THR A 50 5.41 10.76 9.35
N HIS A 51 6.27 9.75 9.20
CA HIS A 51 7.45 9.54 10.02
C HIS A 51 8.66 9.33 9.12
N LEU A 52 9.77 9.92 9.54
CA LEU A 52 11.10 9.56 9.08
C LEU A 52 11.76 8.85 10.27
N MET A 53 12.01 7.56 10.12
CA MET A 53 12.55 6.71 11.18
C MET A 53 13.99 6.34 10.82
N GLU A 54 14.93 6.64 11.70
CA GLU A 54 16.31 6.20 11.56
C GLU A 54 16.53 4.94 12.39
N VAL A 55 17.10 3.91 11.76
CA VAL A 55 17.51 2.66 12.39
C VAL A 55 19.03 2.63 12.40
N ALA A 56 19.60 2.43 13.60
CA ALA A 56 21.05 2.41 13.80
C ALA A 56 21.70 1.14 13.22
N ASP A 57 23.01 1.19 13.00
CA ASP A 57 23.80 0.04 12.58
C ASP A 57 23.63 -1.15 13.54
N GLY A 58 23.57 -2.36 12.99
CA GLY A 58 23.41 -3.61 13.75
C GLY A 58 22.02 -3.83 14.35
N CYS A 59 21.08 -2.89 14.21
CA CYS A 59 19.71 -3.07 14.70
C CYS A 59 18.84 -3.83 13.70
N ASP A 60 17.89 -4.62 14.20
CA ASP A 60 16.86 -5.25 13.38
C ASP A 60 15.77 -4.24 13.01
N ILE A 61 15.61 -4.00 11.71
CA ILE A 61 14.63 -3.09 11.14
C ILE A 61 13.20 -3.58 11.43
N VAL A 62 12.95 -4.89 11.29
CA VAL A 62 11.62 -5.48 11.50
C VAL A 62 11.19 -5.27 12.96
N GLU A 63 12.07 -5.61 13.90
CA GLU A 63 11.80 -5.46 15.33
C GLU A 63 11.64 -3.98 15.73
N SER A 64 12.48 -3.09 15.18
CA SER A 64 12.45 -1.65 15.49
C SER A 64 11.10 -1.03 15.10
N VAL A 65 10.61 -1.30 13.88
CA VAL A 65 9.34 -0.76 13.40
C VAL A 65 8.15 -1.42 14.11
N ALA A 66 8.20 -2.74 14.34
CA ALA A 66 7.17 -3.45 15.10
C ALA A 66 7.04 -2.91 16.53
N THR A 67 8.16 -2.64 17.18
CA THR A 67 8.21 -2.04 18.52
C THR A 67 7.63 -0.63 18.52
N PHE A 68 7.94 0.18 17.51
CA PHE A 68 7.33 1.51 17.35
C PHE A 68 5.81 1.42 17.22
N ALA A 69 5.29 0.56 16.34
CA ALA A 69 3.86 0.36 16.11
C ALA A 69 3.13 -0.07 17.41
N ARG A 70 3.72 -1.03 18.13
CA ARG A 70 3.18 -1.56 19.39
C ARG A 70 3.21 -0.52 20.52
N ARG A 71 4.31 0.20 20.70
CA ARG A 71 4.43 1.21 21.77
C ARG A 71 3.45 2.37 21.58
N ARG A 72 3.18 2.75 20.33
CA ARG A 72 2.25 3.85 20.02
C ARG A 72 0.81 3.41 19.79
N GLN A 73 0.53 2.11 19.77
CA GLN A 73 -0.78 1.55 19.42
C GLN A 73 -1.30 2.14 18.09
N ARG A 74 -0.43 2.13 17.06
CA ARG A 74 -0.73 2.66 15.73
C ARG A 74 -0.26 1.70 14.65
N GLY A 75 -1.05 1.57 13.59
CA GLY A 75 -0.61 0.92 12.36
C GLY A 75 0.47 1.76 11.67
N VAL A 76 1.44 1.10 11.05
CA VAL A 76 2.52 1.73 10.28
C VAL A 76 2.54 1.12 8.88
N CYS A 77 2.54 1.98 7.86
CA CYS A 77 2.77 1.62 6.47
C CYS A 77 4.13 2.17 6.04
N ILE A 78 5.03 1.28 5.63
CA ILE A 78 6.34 1.62 5.11
C ILE A 78 6.20 1.97 3.63
N MET A 79 6.60 3.19 3.26
CA MET A 79 6.51 3.70 1.90
C MET A 79 7.83 3.53 1.14
N SER A 80 8.95 3.73 1.84
CA SER A 80 10.29 3.48 1.31
C SER A 80 11.30 3.32 2.45
N GLY A 81 12.47 2.80 2.10
CA GLY A 81 13.63 2.73 2.99
C GLY A 81 14.91 2.84 2.18
N THR A 82 15.90 3.54 2.73
CA THR A 82 17.22 3.72 2.11
C THR A 82 18.31 3.38 3.12
N GLY A 83 19.40 2.81 2.64
CA GLY A 83 20.52 2.35 3.46
C GLY A 83 20.97 0.96 3.03
N THR A 84 21.73 0.29 3.89
CA THR A 84 22.25 -1.05 3.59
C THR A 84 21.90 -2.05 4.68
N VAL A 85 21.79 -3.31 4.30
CA VAL A 85 21.45 -4.44 5.17
C VAL A 85 22.44 -5.58 4.97
N THR A 86 22.53 -6.49 5.93
CA THR A 86 23.43 -7.64 5.86
C THR A 86 22.70 -8.95 6.13
N ASN A 87 23.16 -10.03 5.48
CA ASN A 87 22.68 -11.40 5.69
C ASN A 87 21.15 -11.54 5.63
N VAL A 88 20.57 -11.22 4.47
CA VAL A 88 19.11 -11.11 4.32
C VAL A 88 18.50 -12.47 3.96
N THR A 89 17.43 -12.85 4.65
CA THR A 89 16.65 -14.03 4.30
C THR A 89 15.34 -13.62 3.65
N LEU A 90 15.08 -14.14 2.45
CA LEU A 90 13.93 -13.79 1.61
C LEU A 90 13.12 -15.03 1.27
N ARG A 91 11.79 -14.90 1.28
CA ARG A 91 10.88 -15.81 0.60
C ARG A 91 10.68 -15.30 -0.82
N GLN A 92 11.10 -16.08 -1.82
CA GLN A 92 11.00 -15.67 -3.22
C GLN A 92 9.61 -15.99 -3.80
N PRO A 93 8.97 -15.03 -4.48
CA PRO A 93 7.66 -15.26 -5.10
C PRO A 93 7.70 -16.22 -6.29
N ALA A 94 8.86 -16.33 -6.97
CA ALA A 94 9.02 -17.15 -8.18
C ALA A 94 9.09 -18.68 -7.92
N SER A 95 9.14 -19.11 -6.66
CA SER A 95 9.21 -20.52 -6.27
C SER A 95 8.48 -20.73 -4.94
N PRO A 96 7.26 -21.28 -4.95
CA PRO A 96 6.44 -21.46 -3.74
C PRO A 96 7.23 -22.19 -2.65
N GLY A 97 7.33 -21.58 -1.47
CA GLY A 97 8.00 -22.16 -0.31
C GLY A 97 9.53 -22.02 -0.28
N ALA A 98 10.17 -21.52 -1.34
CA ALA A 98 11.61 -21.34 -1.31
C ALA A 98 12.00 -20.13 -0.44
N ILE A 99 12.82 -20.42 0.57
CA ILE A 99 13.48 -19.43 1.42
C ILE A 99 14.95 -19.42 1.02
N VAL A 100 15.46 -18.26 0.66
CA VAL A 100 16.86 -18.04 0.27
C VAL A 100 17.52 -17.09 1.25
N THR A 101 18.66 -17.50 1.78
CA THR A 101 19.52 -16.64 2.59
C THR A 101 20.66 -16.10 1.75
N LEU A 102 20.71 -14.77 1.63
CA LEU A 102 21.73 -14.04 0.89
C LEU A 102 22.76 -13.52 1.89
N HIS A 103 23.98 -14.06 1.82
CA HIS A 103 25.08 -13.61 2.66
C HIS A 103 25.82 -12.43 2.04
N GLY A 104 26.23 -11.48 2.87
CA GLY A 104 26.90 -10.25 2.44
C GLY A 104 26.12 -8.98 2.76
N ARG A 105 26.60 -7.85 2.25
CA ARG A 105 25.98 -6.53 2.39
C ARG A 105 25.25 -6.15 1.10
N PHE A 106 24.07 -5.59 1.25
CA PHE A 106 23.19 -5.24 0.15
C PHE A 106 22.62 -3.84 0.34
N GLU A 107 22.49 -3.09 -0.75
CA GLU A 107 21.84 -1.78 -0.74
C GLU A 107 20.33 -1.95 -0.91
N ILE A 108 19.55 -1.23 -0.10
CA ILE A 108 18.10 -1.20 -0.20
C ILE A 108 17.72 -0.33 -1.40
N LEU A 109 17.10 -0.95 -2.41
CA LEU A 109 16.51 -0.24 -3.55
C LEU A 109 15.06 0.15 -3.28
N SER A 110 14.32 -0.75 -2.62
CA SER A 110 12.94 -0.52 -2.24
C SER A 110 12.60 -1.33 -1.00
N LEU A 111 11.83 -0.72 -0.11
CA LEU A 111 11.31 -1.34 1.10
C LEU A 111 9.85 -0.90 1.25
N ALA A 112 8.94 -1.87 1.34
CA ALA A 112 7.53 -1.63 1.52
C ALA A 112 6.94 -2.67 2.48
N GLY A 113 5.84 -2.33 3.13
CA GLY A 113 5.16 -3.25 4.03
C GLY A 113 4.35 -2.57 5.10
N SER A 114 3.82 -3.35 6.02
CA SER A 114 2.98 -2.85 7.10
C SER A 114 3.29 -3.54 8.42
N PHE A 115 3.07 -2.81 9.51
CA PHE A 115 3.13 -3.30 10.88
C PHE A 115 1.86 -2.89 11.58
N LEU A 116 1.09 -3.87 12.07
CA LEU A 116 -0.14 -3.63 12.81
C LEU A 116 0.04 -4.08 14.26
N PRO A 117 -0.34 -3.26 15.25
CA PRO A 117 -0.35 -3.68 16.65
C PRO A 117 -1.44 -4.75 16.87
N PRO A 118 -1.34 -5.57 17.94
CA PRO A 118 -2.44 -6.45 18.36
C PRO A 118 -3.76 -5.65 18.48
N PRO A 119 -4.91 -6.21 18.07
CA PRO A 119 -5.20 -7.64 17.87
C PRO A 119 -4.93 -8.19 16.46
N ALA A 120 -4.34 -7.42 15.55
CA ALA A 120 -4.07 -7.89 14.20
C ALA A 120 -3.17 -9.15 14.21
N PRO A 121 -3.43 -10.15 13.34
CA PRO A 121 -2.62 -11.36 13.29
C PRO A 121 -1.21 -11.06 12.78
N PRO A 122 -0.19 -11.86 13.15
CA PRO A 122 1.17 -11.68 12.67
C PRO A 122 1.29 -11.66 11.13
N ALA A 123 0.41 -12.40 10.43
CA ALA A 123 0.37 -12.44 8.97
C ALA A 123 -0.01 -11.09 8.32
N ALA A 124 -0.57 -10.14 9.06
CA ALA A 124 -0.84 -8.78 8.59
C ALA A 124 0.39 -7.87 8.65
N THR A 125 1.48 -8.36 9.26
CA THR A 125 2.76 -7.67 9.35
C THR A 125 3.77 -8.34 8.42
N GLY A 126 4.48 -7.54 7.64
CA GLY A 126 5.48 -8.06 6.73
C GLY A 126 6.19 -6.94 5.99
N LEU A 127 7.38 -7.27 5.48
CA LEU A 127 8.17 -6.40 4.61
C LEU A 127 8.46 -7.12 3.30
N THR A 128 8.34 -6.39 2.20
CA THR A 128 8.87 -6.75 0.89
C THR A 128 10.02 -5.82 0.60
N ILE A 129 11.13 -6.39 0.14
CA ILE A 129 12.37 -5.65 -0.10
C ILE A 129 12.95 -6.01 -1.47
N TYR A 130 13.55 -5.03 -2.12
CA TYR A 130 14.42 -5.21 -3.27
C TYR A 130 15.81 -4.69 -2.94
N LEU A 131 16.81 -5.49 -3.28
CA LEU A 131 18.18 -5.32 -2.87
C LEU A 131 19.10 -5.34 -4.08
N ALA A 132 20.07 -4.43 -4.12
CA ALA A 132 21.21 -4.52 -5.02
C ALA A 132 22.37 -5.26 -4.34
N GLY A 133 22.85 -6.31 -4.99
CA GLY A 133 24.12 -6.95 -4.66
C GLY A 133 25.26 -6.44 -5.54
N GLY A 134 26.45 -7.03 -5.41
CA GLY A 134 27.57 -6.73 -6.31
C GLY A 134 27.25 -7.07 -7.78
N GLN A 135 27.95 -6.44 -8.74
CA GLN A 135 27.80 -6.72 -10.18
C GLN A 135 26.42 -6.39 -10.78
N GLY A 136 25.66 -5.47 -10.18
CA GLY A 136 24.37 -5.02 -10.73
C GLY A 136 23.22 -6.03 -10.59
N GLN A 137 23.41 -7.09 -9.80
CA GLN A 137 22.35 -8.05 -9.51
C GLN A 137 21.30 -7.45 -8.58
N VAL A 138 20.03 -7.70 -8.88
CA VAL A 138 18.91 -7.28 -8.04
C VAL A 138 18.15 -8.52 -7.59
N VAL A 139 17.91 -8.62 -6.27
CA VAL A 139 17.11 -9.71 -5.69
C VAL A 139 16.02 -9.10 -4.83
N GLY A 140 14.82 -9.67 -4.88
CA GLY A 140 13.70 -9.20 -4.07
C GLY A 140 12.81 -10.33 -3.57
N GLY A 141 12.03 -10.03 -2.55
CA GLY A 141 11.11 -10.97 -1.93
C GLY A 141 10.57 -10.46 -0.60
N SER A 142 9.78 -11.30 0.06
CA SER A 142 9.31 -11.02 1.41
C SER A 142 10.41 -11.34 2.42
N VAL A 143 10.68 -10.42 3.34
CA VAL A 143 11.66 -10.60 4.41
C VAL A 143 11.17 -11.69 5.36
N VAL A 144 12.05 -12.62 5.70
CA VAL A 144 11.80 -13.67 6.68
C VAL A 144 12.79 -13.52 7.83
N GLY A 145 12.29 -13.47 9.06
CA GLY A 145 13.12 -13.28 10.24
C GLY A 145 13.68 -11.87 10.35
N THR A 146 14.92 -11.75 10.79
CA THR A 146 15.58 -10.48 11.10
C THR A 146 16.07 -9.78 9.84
N LEU A 147 15.96 -8.45 9.80
CA LEU A 147 16.56 -7.62 8.77
C LEU A 147 17.57 -6.65 9.41
N THR A 148 18.83 -7.07 9.46
CA THR A 148 19.87 -6.32 10.19
C THR A 148 20.42 -5.18 9.34
N ALA A 149 20.37 -3.97 9.88
CA ALA A 149 20.98 -2.78 9.28
C ALA A 149 22.52 -2.87 9.29
N SER A 150 23.13 -2.37 8.23
CA SER A 150 24.57 -2.39 7.95
C SER A 150 25.07 -0.94 7.79
N GLY A 151 24.84 -0.11 8.80
CA GLY A 151 24.92 1.34 8.77
C GLY A 151 23.53 1.97 9.00
N PRO A 152 23.44 3.32 9.03
CA PRO A 152 22.17 4.00 9.21
C PRO A 152 21.19 3.67 8.09
N VAL A 153 19.98 3.25 8.45
CA VAL A 153 18.86 3.02 7.53
C VAL A 153 17.76 4.01 7.84
N VAL A 154 17.32 4.76 6.83
CA VAL A 154 16.24 5.75 6.96
C VAL A 154 14.98 5.19 6.30
N ILE A 155 13.89 5.20 7.05
CA ILE A 155 12.60 4.66 6.63
C ILE A 155 11.57 5.77 6.59
N MET A 156 10.91 5.92 5.45
CA MET A 156 9.76 6.79 5.28
C MET A 156 8.49 5.98 5.48
N ALA A 157 7.66 6.40 6.44
CA ALA A 157 6.46 5.68 6.81
C ALA A 157 5.28 6.62 7.08
N ALA A 158 4.07 6.09 6.95
CA ALA A 158 2.85 6.72 7.41
C ALA A 158 2.24 5.91 8.56
N SER A 159 1.73 6.57 9.59
CA SER A 159 1.05 5.92 10.71
C SER A 159 -0.39 6.36 10.87
N PHE A 160 -1.26 5.42 11.24
CA PHE A 160 -2.70 5.62 11.44
C PHE A 160 -3.15 5.02 12.77
N SER A 161 -4.16 5.64 13.40
CA SER A 161 -4.70 5.22 14.69
C SER A 161 -5.74 4.11 14.56
N ASN A 162 -6.54 4.12 13.50
CA ASN A 162 -7.64 3.17 13.30
C ASN A 162 -7.23 2.10 12.29
N ALA A 163 -6.40 1.15 12.72
CA ALA A 163 -6.00 0.03 11.89
C ALA A 163 -7.05 -1.08 11.94
N ALA A 164 -7.70 -1.36 10.81
CA ALA A 164 -8.54 -2.54 10.63
C ALA A 164 -7.77 -3.59 9.83
N TYR A 165 -7.92 -4.86 10.23
CA TYR A 165 -7.48 -6.00 9.43
C TYR A 165 -8.72 -6.76 9.01
N GLU A 166 -8.96 -6.83 7.70
CA GLU A 166 -10.05 -7.59 7.11
C GLU A 166 -9.45 -8.59 6.11
N ARG A 167 -9.74 -9.87 6.32
CA ARG A 167 -9.34 -10.92 5.40
C ARG A 167 -10.41 -11.03 4.32
N LEU A 168 -10.13 -10.51 3.15
CA LEU A 168 -10.97 -10.69 1.97
C LEU A 168 -10.97 -12.16 1.54
N PRO A 169 -11.98 -12.63 0.79
CA PRO A 169 -11.98 -13.98 0.24
C PRO A 169 -10.69 -14.22 -0.55
N LEU A 170 -9.90 -15.17 -0.07
CA LEU A 170 -8.75 -15.70 -0.80
C LEU A 170 -9.23 -17.02 -1.38
N GLU A 171 -9.00 -17.27 -2.67
CA GLU A 171 -9.09 -18.63 -3.19
C GLU A 171 -8.16 -19.48 -2.32
N GLU A 172 -8.70 -20.51 -1.68
CA GLU A 172 -7.91 -21.43 -0.88
C GLU A 172 -6.94 -22.12 -1.83
N GLU A 173 -5.64 -21.84 -1.71
CA GLU A 173 -4.61 -22.63 -2.38
C GLU A 173 -4.71 -24.03 -1.76
N ASP A 174 -5.44 -24.93 -2.44
CA ASP A 174 -5.80 -26.26 -1.96
C ASP A 174 -4.57 -26.93 -1.32
N PRO A 175 -4.60 -27.28 -0.02
CA PRO A 175 -3.55 -28.09 0.56
C PRO A 175 -3.58 -29.42 -0.18
N GLN A 176 -2.53 -29.67 -0.98
CA GLN A 176 -2.27 -30.93 -1.66
C GLN A 176 -2.68 -32.08 -0.75
N MET A 177 -3.77 -32.77 -1.11
CA MET A 177 -4.24 -33.93 -0.37
C MET A 177 -3.05 -34.90 -0.22
N PRO A 178 -2.77 -35.39 1.00
CA PRO A 178 -1.76 -36.41 1.16
C PRO A 178 -2.20 -37.61 0.33
N MET A 179 -1.42 -37.96 -0.69
CA MET A 179 -1.56 -39.19 -1.44
C MET A 179 -1.40 -40.32 -0.43
N GLN A 180 -2.52 -40.82 0.08
CA GLN A 180 -2.58 -41.86 1.09
C GLN A 180 -2.06 -43.13 0.43
N GLY A 181 -0.82 -43.50 0.79
CA GLY A 181 -0.28 -44.81 0.51
C GLY A 181 -1.12 -45.87 1.22
N GLY A 182 -2.00 -46.53 0.47
CA GLY A 182 -2.45 -47.90 0.72
C GLY A 182 -1.68 -48.79 -0.24
N GLY A 183 -0.89 -49.76 0.17
CA GLY A 183 -1.20 -50.72 1.22
C GLY A 183 -1.38 -52.08 0.55
N MET A 184 -0.24 -52.71 0.26
CA MET A 184 0.07 -54.14 0.08
C MET A 184 -1.11 -55.12 -0.03
N GLY A 185 -1.16 -55.90 -1.12
CA GLY A 185 -1.94 -57.13 -1.17
C GLY A 185 -1.79 -57.94 -2.45
N SER A 186 -0.77 -58.81 -2.52
CA SER A 186 -0.90 -60.21 -3.00
C SER A 186 0.43 -60.97 -2.95
N PRO A 187 0.46 -62.25 -2.54
CA PRO A 187 1.67 -63.02 -2.34
C PRO A 187 2.04 -63.94 -3.53
N GLY A 188 3.34 -64.16 -3.69
CA GLY A 188 3.90 -65.43 -4.19
C GLY A 188 4.31 -65.47 -5.66
N GLY A 189 5.58 -65.82 -5.90
CA GLY A 189 6.06 -66.23 -7.23
C GLY A 189 7.57 -66.10 -7.43
N VAL A 190 8.27 -67.21 -7.24
CA VAL A 190 9.73 -67.40 -7.33
C VAL A 190 10.23 -67.31 -8.78
N GLY A 191 11.42 -66.73 -9.04
CA GLY A 191 12.07 -66.81 -10.37
C GLY A 191 13.37 -66.01 -10.47
N GLN A 192 14.36 -66.56 -11.18
CA GLN A 192 15.79 -66.27 -11.07
C GLN A 192 16.35 -65.22 -12.07
N GLN A 193 17.62 -64.86 -11.83
CA GLN A 193 18.73 -64.67 -12.79
C GLN A 193 19.26 -63.26 -13.12
N GLN A 194 20.59 -63.27 -13.32
CA GLN A 194 21.59 -62.20 -13.42
C GLN A 194 21.56 -61.43 -14.76
N GLN A 195 21.98 -60.16 -14.75
CA GLN A 195 23.17 -59.62 -15.45
C GLN A 195 23.19 -58.07 -15.49
N GLN A 196 24.36 -57.47 -15.23
CA GLN A 196 24.80 -56.12 -15.65
C GLN A 196 25.34 -56.16 -17.10
N PRO A 197 25.76 -55.05 -17.78
CA PRO A 197 25.85 -53.62 -17.39
C PRO A 197 25.35 -52.61 -18.46
N GLN A 198 24.99 -51.36 -18.06
CA GLN A 198 25.30 -50.09 -18.78
C GLN A 198 24.55 -48.90 -18.15
N GLN A 199 25.29 -47.96 -17.56
CA GLN A 199 24.77 -46.62 -17.25
C GLN A 199 25.85 -45.60 -17.54
N HIS A 200 25.68 -44.87 -18.64
CA HIS A 200 26.14 -43.50 -18.87
C HIS A 200 25.47 -43.02 -20.17
N GLN A 201 24.25 -42.47 -20.11
CA GLN A 201 23.75 -41.50 -21.13
C GLN A 201 22.35 -40.88 -20.92
N VAL A 202 21.72 -40.94 -19.74
CA VAL A 202 20.32 -40.44 -19.61
C VAL A 202 20.16 -38.95 -19.24
N MET A 203 21.22 -38.13 -19.28
CA MET A 203 21.12 -36.73 -18.82
C MET A 203 20.79 -35.70 -19.91
N ALA A 204 20.58 -36.10 -21.17
CA ALA A 204 20.30 -35.17 -22.25
C ALA A 204 18.81 -35.02 -22.65
N GLU A 205 17.93 -35.96 -22.26
CA GLU A 205 16.54 -35.97 -22.76
C GLU A 205 15.51 -35.30 -21.84
N GLN A 206 15.85 -34.97 -20.59
CA GLN A 206 14.91 -34.25 -19.71
C GLN A 206 14.72 -32.78 -20.10
N ASN A 207 15.62 -32.20 -20.89
CA ASN A 207 15.53 -30.80 -21.31
C ASN A 207 14.77 -30.58 -22.63
N ALA A 208 14.47 -31.65 -23.38
CA ALA A 208 13.74 -31.56 -24.65
C ALA A 208 12.20 -31.57 -24.49
N GLN A 209 11.72 -31.95 -23.30
CA GLN A 209 10.28 -32.03 -22.99
C GLN A 209 9.69 -30.71 -22.46
N LEU A 210 10.53 -29.74 -22.09
CA LEU A 210 10.07 -28.45 -21.56
C LEU A 210 9.70 -27.41 -22.64
N PHE A 211 10.04 -27.66 -23.91
CA PHE A 211 9.91 -26.67 -24.97
C PHE A 211 8.98 -27.06 -26.13
N HIS A 212 8.30 -28.21 -26.04
CA HIS A 212 7.42 -28.70 -27.12
C HIS A 212 6.03 -28.02 -27.21
N GLY A 213 5.78 -26.94 -26.47
CA GLY A 213 4.44 -26.34 -26.35
C GLY A 213 4.33 -24.83 -26.53
N LEU A 214 5.39 -24.10 -26.87
CA LEU A 214 5.32 -22.64 -26.98
C LEU A 214 5.31 -22.19 -28.45
N PRO A 215 4.32 -21.37 -28.88
CA PRO A 215 4.31 -20.80 -30.22
C PRO A 215 5.51 -19.84 -30.38
N PRO A 216 6.15 -19.78 -31.57
CA PRO A 216 7.41 -19.09 -31.80
C PRO A 216 7.35 -17.54 -31.69
N ASN A 217 6.20 -16.97 -31.36
CA ASN A 217 5.97 -15.52 -31.40
C ASN A 217 6.13 -14.80 -30.06
N LEU A 218 6.55 -15.47 -28.97
CA LEU A 218 6.79 -14.81 -27.68
C LEU A 218 8.20 -14.24 -27.50
N LEU A 219 9.08 -14.40 -28.50
CA LEU A 219 10.49 -13.96 -28.42
C LEU A 219 10.82 -12.77 -29.32
N ASN A 220 9.82 -12.02 -29.80
CA ASN A 220 10.09 -10.84 -30.62
C ASN A 220 9.62 -9.54 -29.96
N SER A 221 10.63 -8.78 -29.50
CA SER A 221 10.72 -7.33 -29.52
C SER A 221 9.53 -6.51 -28.99
N ILE A 222 9.66 -6.02 -27.75
CA ILE A 222 9.07 -4.74 -27.36
C ILE A 222 9.82 -3.65 -28.16
N GLN A 223 9.39 -3.40 -29.39
CA GLN A 223 9.75 -2.22 -30.14
C GLN A 223 8.79 -1.10 -29.73
N LEU A 224 9.23 -0.24 -28.81
CA LEU A 224 8.48 0.96 -28.43
C LEU A 224 8.35 1.90 -29.65
N PRO A 225 7.14 2.40 -29.96
CA PRO A 225 7.00 3.49 -30.91
C PRO A 225 7.69 4.74 -30.36
N ALA A 226 8.54 5.37 -31.16
CA ALA A 226 9.12 6.67 -30.85
C ALA A 226 8.07 7.76 -31.07
N GLU A 227 7.20 8.00 -30.09
CA GLU A 227 6.39 9.23 -30.06
C GLU A 227 6.64 10.01 -28.78
N ALA A 228 7.25 11.19 -28.96
CA ALA A 228 7.56 12.15 -27.93
C ALA A 228 6.27 12.78 -27.40
N TYR A 229 5.83 12.34 -26.22
CA TYR A 229 4.58 12.81 -25.59
C TYR A 229 4.69 14.19 -24.92
N TRP A 230 5.83 14.88 -25.03
CA TRP A 230 6.05 16.21 -24.46
C TRP A 230 6.58 17.18 -25.51
N ALA A 231 5.79 17.45 -26.54
CA ALA A 231 5.97 18.65 -27.34
C ALA A 231 5.45 19.85 -26.54
N THR A 232 6.37 20.66 -26.03
CA THR A 232 6.09 21.99 -25.45
C THR A 232 5.58 22.91 -26.56
N GLY A 233 4.26 22.99 -26.71
CA GLY A 233 3.60 23.99 -27.56
C GLY A 233 3.68 25.37 -26.92
N ARG A 234 4.44 26.27 -27.55
CA ARG A 234 4.44 27.71 -27.24
C ARG A 234 3.26 28.36 -27.99
N PRO A 235 2.37 29.15 -27.35
CA PRO A 235 1.33 29.87 -28.09
C PRO A 235 1.92 31.12 -28.76
N PRO A 236 1.44 31.50 -29.96
CA PRO A 236 1.73 32.79 -30.55
C PRO A 236 0.70 33.85 -30.11
N TYR A 237 1.18 35.11 -30.12
CA TYR A 237 0.63 36.37 -29.60
C TYR A 237 0.93 36.69 -28.15
#